data_AF-A0A953MQ52-F1
#
_entry.id   AF-A0A953MQ52-F1
#
_cell.length_a   1.000
_cell.length_b   1.000
_cell.length_c   1.000
_cell.angle_alpha   90.00
_cell.angle_beta   90.00
_cell.angle_gamma   90.00
#
_symmetry.space_group_name_H-M   'P 1'
#
loop_
_entity.id
_entity.type
_entity.pdbx_description
1 polymer ?
#
loop_
_entity_poly.entity_id
_entity_poly.type
_entity_poly.pdbx_seq_one_letter_code
_entity_poly.pdbx_strand_id
1 'polypeptide(L)'
;MGIVSVFDLKVDFYKSHNSYVFDKNTGSEFFDLFCMYSSLPLGYSHEIFDAEFKREVEGVAHLKMANNVFQTDELQEFIIKFSQYSLYEDLHFCSTGALAVESAIKCAMEYKKIDDPVVLGLKKSFHGVNSWGFITDRFAATAERMKFFPKNNWRNLDIDD
;
A
#
# COMPACT_ATOMS: atom_id res chain seq x y z
N MET A 1 24.02 0.65 -15.06
CA MET A 1 23.23 0.47 -13.82
C MET A 1 22.17 -0.58 -14.13
N GLY A 2 22.34 -1.81 -13.64
CA GLY A 2 21.39 -2.90 -13.89
C GLY A 2 20.23 -2.84 -12.89
N ILE A 3 19.03 -3.18 -13.33
CA ILE A 3 17.89 -3.41 -12.42
C ILE A 3 18.11 -4.79 -11.81
N VAL A 4 18.17 -4.87 -10.47
CA VAL A 4 18.30 -6.14 -9.74
C VAL A 4 16.94 -6.47 -9.14
N SER A 5 16.40 -7.65 -9.48
CA SER A 5 15.18 -8.20 -8.88
C SER A 5 15.54 -9.19 -7.79
N VAL A 6 14.77 -9.22 -6.69
CA VAL A 6 14.96 -10.21 -5.61
C VAL A 6 14.70 -11.64 -6.08
N PHE A 7 13.77 -11.82 -7.04
CA PHE A 7 13.34 -13.13 -7.54
C PHE A 7 13.89 -13.47 -8.94
N ASP A 8 14.66 -12.57 -9.56
CA ASP A 8 15.19 -12.70 -10.92
C ASP A 8 14.15 -13.02 -12.03
N LEU A 9 12.87 -12.74 -11.77
CA LEU A 9 11.78 -12.89 -12.73
C LEU A 9 11.59 -11.62 -13.57
N LYS A 10 11.34 -11.79 -14.87
CA LYS A 10 10.94 -10.71 -15.79
C LYS A 10 9.51 -10.90 -16.24
N VAL A 11 8.59 -10.28 -15.51
CA VAL A 11 7.13 -10.42 -15.70
C VAL A 11 6.68 -9.98 -17.11
N ASP A 12 5.83 -10.78 -17.74
CA ASP A 12 5.04 -10.42 -18.90
C ASP A 12 3.61 -10.02 -18.51
N PHE A 13 3.27 -8.73 -18.61
CA PHE A 13 1.94 -8.25 -18.27
C PHE A 13 0.80 -8.77 -19.15
N TYR A 14 1.10 -9.22 -20.38
CA TYR A 14 0.07 -9.69 -21.32
C TYR A 14 -0.10 -11.20 -21.30
N LYS A 15 0.98 -11.95 -21.00
CA LYS A 15 0.91 -13.41 -20.86
C LYS A 15 0.55 -13.87 -19.46
N SER A 16 0.82 -13.07 -18.42
CA SER A 16 0.39 -13.40 -17.06
C SER A 16 -1.14 -13.33 -16.96
N HIS A 17 -1.75 -14.30 -16.28
CA HIS A 17 -3.21 -14.41 -16.18
C HIS A 17 -3.61 -15.10 -14.86
N ASN A 18 -4.78 -14.77 -14.32
CA ASN A 18 -5.29 -15.35 -13.07
C ASN A 18 -4.22 -15.31 -11.96
N SER A 19 -3.88 -16.46 -11.37
CA SER A 19 -2.81 -16.58 -10.36
C SER A 19 -1.47 -17.02 -10.94
N TYR A 20 -1.24 -16.87 -12.25
CA TYR A 20 -0.02 -17.30 -12.94
C TYR A 20 0.76 -16.11 -13.49
N VAL A 21 2.05 -16.08 -13.18
CA VAL A 21 3.00 -15.09 -13.71
C VAL A 21 3.87 -15.74 -14.79
N PHE A 22 3.94 -15.09 -15.96
CA PHE A 22 4.79 -15.52 -17.06
C PHE A 22 6.14 -14.82 -16.98
N ASP A 23 7.23 -15.60 -16.99
CA ASP A 23 8.59 -15.08 -17.00
C ASP A 23 9.18 -15.03 -18.42
N LYS A 24 9.54 -13.83 -18.87
CA LYS A 24 10.17 -13.59 -20.17
C LYS A 24 11.58 -14.16 -20.27
N ASN A 25 12.28 -14.36 -19.15
CA ASN A 25 13.65 -14.87 -19.18
C ASN A 25 13.67 -16.37 -19.53
N THR A 26 12.77 -17.14 -18.93
CA THR A 26 12.69 -18.61 -19.11
C THR A 26 11.63 -19.04 -20.13
N GLY A 27 10.65 -18.18 -20.43
CA GLY A 27 9.50 -18.52 -21.26
C GLY A 27 8.49 -19.45 -20.56
N SER A 28 8.54 -19.52 -19.22
CA SER A 28 7.74 -20.43 -18.40
C SER A 28 6.71 -19.68 -17.54
N GLU A 29 5.66 -20.38 -17.14
CA GLU A 29 4.63 -19.90 -16.22
C GLU A 29 4.84 -20.44 -14.81
N PHE A 30 4.61 -19.59 -13.82
CA PHE A 30 4.75 -19.92 -12.41
C PHE A 30 3.46 -19.60 -11.66
N PHE A 31 3.02 -20.49 -10.77
CA PHE A 31 1.92 -20.22 -9.87
C PHE A 31 2.36 -19.22 -8.80
N ASP A 32 1.73 -18.04 -8.77
CA ASP A 32 2.10 -16.93 -7.91
C ASP A 32 1.44 -17.06 -6.52
N LEU A 33 2.23 -17.47 -5.53
CA LEU A 33 1.87 -17.50 -4.11
C LEU A 33 2.31 -16.24 -3.35
N PHE A 34 2.92 -15.28 -4.04
CA PHE A 34 3.43 -14.04 -3.46
C PHE A 34 2.44 -12.88 -3.62
N CYS A 35 1.66 -12.89 -4.70
CA CYS A 35 0.56 -11.96 -4.98
C CYS A 35 0.97 -10.48 -4.85
N MET A 36 2.22 -10.16 -5.19
CA MET A 36 2.81 -8.82 -5.10
C MET A 36 2.65 -8.17 -3.71
N TYR A 37 3.05 -8.86 -2.65
CA TYR A 37 2.78 -8.44 -1.26
C TYR A 37 1.28 -8.29 -0.98
N SER A 38 0.48 -9.25 -1.48
CA SER A 38 -0.99 -9.24 -1.38
C SER A 38 -1.68 -8.05 -2.06
N SER A 39 -1.00 -7.30 -2.94
CA SER A 39 -1.59 -6.17 -3.66
C SER A 39 -2.29 -6.57 -4.97
N LEU A 40 -2.35 -7.86 -5.30
CA LEU A 40 -2.95 -8.37 -6.53
C LEU A 40 -4.17 -9.27 -6.25
N PRO A 41 -5.25 -8.75 -5.63
CA PRO A 41 -6.39 -9.55 -5.21
C PRO A 41 -7.21 -10.16 -6.36
N LEU A 42 -7.19 -9.52 -7.54
CA LEU A 42 -7.88 -9.99 -8.75
C LEU A 42 -7.01 -10.87 -9.64
N GLY A 43 -5.74 -11.09 -9.26
CA GLY A 43 -4.77 -11.75 -10.13
C GLY A 43 -4.35 -10.90 -11.33
N TYR A 44 -3.66 -11.53 -12.27
CA TYR A 44 -3.16 -10.93 -13.51
C TYR A 44 -4.24 -10.93 -14.60
N SER A 45 -4.31 -9.85 -15.37
CA SER A 45 -5.16 -9.73 -16.57
C SER A 45 -6.64 -10.07 -16.34
N HIS A 46 -7.19 -9.69 -15.18
CA HIS A 46 -8.60 -9.92 -14.84
C HIS A 46 -9.55 -9.27 -15.86
N GLU A 47 -10.66 -9.94 -16.18
CA GLU A 47 -11.61 -9.53 -17.22
C GLU A 47 -12.27 -8.17 -16.98
N ILE A 48 -12.34 -7.74 -15.71
CA ILE A 48 -12.84 -6.41 -15.32
C ILE A 48 -12.03 -5.26 -15.92
N PHE A 49 -10.78 -5.49 -16.35
CA PHE A 49 -9.92 -4.48 -16.97
C PHE A 49 -10.19 -4.34 -18.48
N ASP A 50 -11.46 -4.28 -18.84
CA ASP A 50 -11.96 -4.20 -20.21
C ASP A 50 -11.78 -2.79 -20.81
N ALA A 51 -12.40 -2.55 -21.96
CA ALA A 51 -12.30 -1.27 -22.67
C ALA A 51 -13.06 -0.13 -21.96
N GLU A 52 -14.08 -0.44 -21.16
CA GLU A 52 -14.83 0.56 -20.40
C GLU A 52 -14.01 1.03 -19.20
N PHE A 53 -13.48 0.08 -18.41
CA PHE A 53 -12.58 0.39 -17.29
C PHE A 53 -11.39 1.24 -17.74
N LYS A 54 -10.74 0.87 -18.86
CA LYS A 54 -9.58 1.61 -19.38
C LYS A 54 -9.92 3.05 -19.73
N ARG A 55 -11.12 3.29 -20.30
CA ARG A 55 -11.58 4.63 -20.67
C ARG A 55 -11.82 5.49 -19.44
N GLU A 56 -12.43 4.94 -18.39
CA GLU A 56 -12.67 5.63 -17.12
C GLU A 56 -11.35 6.01 -16.44
N VAL A 57 -10.43 5.04 -16.31
CA VAL A 57 -9.11 5.26 -15.69
C VAL A 57 -8.30 6.29 -16.47
N GLU A 58 -8.34 6.27 -17.80
CA GLU A 58 -7.64 7.26 -18.64
C GLU A 58 -8.08 8.69 -18.33
N GLY A 59 -9.37 8.92 -18.08
CA GLY A 59 -9.90 10.24 -17.74
C GLY A 59 -9.33 10.80 -16.42
N VAL A 60 -9.19 9.96 -15.40
CA VAL A 60 -8.72 10.39 -14.07
C VAL A 60 -7.18 10.33 -13.93
N ALA A 61 -6.49 9.47 -14.67
CA ALA A 61 -5.06 9.22 -14.50
C ALA A 61 -4.18 10.44 -14.85
N HIS A 62 -4.63 11.31 -15.75
CA HIS A 62 -3.88 12.48 -16.19
C HIS A 62 -4.06 13.70 -15.27
N LEU A 63 -4.94 13.61 -14.26
CA LEU A 63 -5.32 14.74 -13.40
C LEU A 63 -5.25 14.36 -11.93
N LYS A 64 -4.30 14.96 -11.19
CA LYS A 64 -4.24 14.81 -9.73
C LYS A 64 -5.25 15.75 -9.08
N MET A 65 -6.47 15.26 -8.85
CA MET A 65 -7.53 16.05 -8.23
C MET A 65 -7.28 16.36 -6.75
N ALA A 66 -7.48 17.63 -6.38
CA ALA A 66 -7.52 18.07 -5.00
C ALA A 66 -8.92 17.82 -4.43
N ASN A 67 -9.20 16.55 -4.14
CA ASN A 67 -10.50 16.05 -3.68
C ASN A 67 -10.98 16.64 -2.34
N ASN A 68 -10.08 17.32 -1.60
CA ASN A 68 -10.41 18.08 -0.40
C ASN A 68 -10.93 19.50 -0.70
N VAL A 69 -10.83 19.96 -1.96
CA VAL A 69 -11.23 21.29 -2.41
C VAL A 69 -12.33 21.21 -3.48
N PHE A 70 -12.22 20.24 -4.39
CA PHE A 70 -13.16 20.06 -5.49
C PHE A 70 -13.88 18.72 -5.38
N GLN A 71 -15.14 18.70 -5.81
CA GLN A 71 -15.94 17.49 -5.93
C GLN A 71 -15.83 16.93 -7.34
N THR A 72 -15.85 15.60 -7.46
CA THR A 72 -15.97 14.89 -8.73
C THR A 72 -17.00 13.79 -8.61
N ASP A 73 -17.57 13.37 -9.74
CA ASP A 73 -18.55 12.28 -9.76
C ASP A 73 -17.86 10.94 -9.43
N GLU A 74 -16.62 10.75 -9.88
CA GLU A 74 -15.82 9.54 -9.64
C GLU A 74 -15.54 9.32 -8.15
N LEU A 75 -15.22 10.40 -7.40
CA LEU A 75 -15.02 10.30 -5.95
C LEU A 75 -16.33 9.97 -5.23
N GLN A 76 -17.43 10.60 -5.63
CA GLN A 76 -18.75 10.36 -5.02
C GLN A 76 -19.20 8.92 -5.25
N GLU A 77 -19.11 8.43 -6.48
CA GLU A 77 -19.45 7.06 -6.83
C GLU A 77 -18.58 6.05 -6.08
N PHE A 78 -17.26 6.31 -6.00
CA PHE A 78 -16.35 5.47 -5.23
C PHE A 78 -16.75 5.42 -3.74
N ILE A 79 -17.02 6.56 -3.10
CA ILE A 79 -17.43 6.62 -1.69
C ILE A 79 -18.73 5.84 -1.48
N ILE A 80 -19.74 6.03 -2.33
CA ILE A 80 -21.03 5.31 -2.23
C ILE A 80 -20.80 3.81 -2.31
N LYS A 81 -20.07 3.32 -3.31
CA LYS A 81 -19.79 1.89 -3.47
C LYS A 81 -18.95 1.33 -2.31
N PHE A 82 -17.88 2.03 -1.93
CA PHE A 82 -16.96 1.57 -0.89
C PHE A 82 -17.63 1.55 0.50
N SER A 83 -18.51 2.52 0.78
CA SER A 83 -19.24 2.60 2.05
C SER A 83 -20.05 1.34 2.38
N GLN A 84 -20.50 0.61 1.36
CA GLN A 84 -21.24 -0.65 1.53
C GLN A 84 -20.39 -1.77 2.14
N TYR A 85 -19.07 -1.67 2.03
CA TYR A 85 -18.10 -2.62 2.57
C TYR A 85 -17.32 -2.07 3.77
N SER A 86 -17.40 -0.76 4.02
CA SER A 86 -16.71 -0.12 5.12
C SER A 86 -17.37 -0.47 6.46
N LEU A 87 -16.55 -0.67 7.49
CA LEU A 87 -17.02 -0.80 8.88
C LEU A 87 -17.23 0.56 9.57
N TYR A 88 -16.82 1.65 8.93
CA TYR A 88 -16.80 3.00 9.50
C TYR A 88 -17.44 4.01 8.55
N GLU A 89 -18.13 5.01 9.12
CA GLU A 89 -18.77 6.10 8.37
C GLU A 89 -17.75 7.14 7.89
N ASP A 90 -16.83 7.54 8.77
CA ASP A 90 -15.80 8.53 8.45
C ASP A 90 -14.59 7.88 7.76
N LEU A 91 -14.29 8.34 6.55
CA LEU A 91 -13.23 7.78 5.71
C LEU A 91 -12.18 8.83 5.32
N HIS A 92 -10.91 8.46 5.45
CA HIS A 92 -9.77 9.24 4.98
C HIS A 92 -8.91 8.40 4.03
N PHE A 93 -8.87 8.76 2.75
CA PHE A 93 -8.16 8.01 1.72
C PHE A 93 -6.71 8.45 1.56
N CYS A 94 -5.82 7.49 1.39
CA CYS A 94 -4.38 7.70 1.23
C CYS A 94 -3.86 6.91 0.03
N SER A 95 -2.84 7.43 -0.67
CA SER A 95 -2.28 6.77 -1.85
C SER A 95 -1.42 5.53 -1.53
N THR A 96 -1.03 5.33 -0.26
CA THR A 96 -0.23 4.18 0.17
C THR A 96 -0.60 3.79 1.60
N GLY A 97 -0.32 2.53 1.98
CA GLY A 97 -0.50 2.07 3.36
C GLY A 97 0.35 2.83 4.39
N ALA A 98 1.57 3.25 4.02
CA ALA A 98 2.44 4.02 4.92
C ALA A 98 1.85 5.40 5.24
N LEU A 99 1.24 6.06 4.26
CA LEU A 99 0.53 7.33 4.47
C LEU A 99 -0.75 7.13 5.30
N ALA A 100 -1.47 6.02 5.10
CA ALA A 100 -2.63 5.70 5.92
C ALA A 100 -2.27 5.54 7.40
N VAL A 101 -1.15 4.85 7.69
CA VAL A 101 -0.61 4.73 9.06
C VAL A 101 -0.24 6.10 9.63
N GLU A 102 0.47 6.93 8.88
CA GLU A 102 0.85 8.27 9.34
C GLU A 102 -0.38 9.15 9.62
N SER A 103 -1.38 9.13 8.74
CA SER A 103 -2.65 9.84 8.95
C SER A 103 -3.38 9.32 10.18
N ALA A 104 -3.38 8.01 10.45
CA ALA A 104 -3.99 7.43 11.64
C ALA A 104 -3.29 7.90 12.93
N ILE A 105 -1.95 7.95 12.95
CA ILE A 105 -1.18 8.47 14.08
C ILE A 105 -1.49 9.95 14.32
N LYS A 106 -1.49 10.78 13.26
CA LYS A 106 -1.82 12.20 13.36
C LYS A 106 -3.24 12.43 13.84
N CYS A 107 -4.20 11.65 13.34
CA CYS A 107 -5.58 11.68 13.79
C CYS A 107 -5.68 11.37 15.29
N ALA A 108 -4.98 10.33 15.76
CA ALA A 108 -4.95 9.98 17.18
C ALA A 108 -4.33 11.09 18.04
N MET A 109 -3.23 11.71 17.58
CA MET A 109 -2.59 12.84 18.27
C MET A 109 -3.51 14.06 18.35
N GLU A 110 -4.15 14.44 17.23
CA GLU A 110 -5.09 15.57 17.19
C GLU A 110 -6.33 15.28 18.05
N TYR A 111 -6.80 14.05 18.09
CA TYR A 111 -7.94 13.68 18.93
C TYR A 111 -7.60 13.68 20.42
N LYS A 112 -6.44 13.13 20.80
CA LYS A 112 -6.05 12.97 22.21
C LYS A 112 -5.42 14.22 22.84
N LYS A 113 -4.71 15.04 22.06
CA LYS A 113 -4.04 16.28 22.49
C LYS A 113 -3.24 16.15 23.79
N ILE A 114 -2.48 15.05 23.91
CA ILE A 114 -1.59 14.82 25.05
C ILE A 114 -0.21 15.43 24.78
N ASP A 115 0.45 15.90 25.84
CA ASP A 115 1.83 16.35 25.76
C ASP A 115 2.77 15.15 25.54
N ASP A 116 3.75 15.31 24.64
CA ASP A 116 4.75 14.29 24.27
C ASP A 116 4.16 12.88 23.99
N PRO A 117 3.27 12.74 22.98
CA PRO A 117 2.61 11.47 22.70
C PRO A 117 3.62 10.40 22.27
N VAL A 118 3.50 9.23 22.88
CA VAL A 118 4.22 8.02 22.47
C VAL A 118 3.27 7.08 21.73
N VAL A 119 3.70 6.59 20.56
CA VAL A 119 3.01 5.50 19.85
C VAL A 119 3.70 4.19 20.20
N LEU A 120 2.91 3.17 20.53
CA LEU A 120 3.43 1.83 20.79
C LEU A 120 3.28 0.98 19.52
N GLY A 121 4.39 0.39 19.06
CA GLY A 121 4.40 -0.60 17.99
C GLY A 121 4.64 -2.00 18.52
N LEU A 122 4.71 -2.97 17.61
CA LEU A 122 5.12 -4.36 17.92
C LEU A 122 6.49 -4.64 17.31
N LYS A 123 7.27 -5.53 17.94
CA LYS A 123 8.50 -6.06 17.33
C LYS A 123 8.15 -6.83 16.06
N LYS A 124 9.02 -6.77 15.07
CA LYS A 124 8.87 -7.35 13.73
C LYS A 124 7.63 -6.85 12.97
N SER A 125 7.08 -5.69 13.34
CA SER A 125 5.95 -5.07 12.64
C SER A 125 6.38 -4.34 11.37
N PHE A 126 5.50 -4.32 10.37
CA PHE A 126 5.70 -3.54 9.16
C PHE A 126 4.52 -2.60 8.91
N HIS A 127 4.80 -1.30 8.89
CA HIS A 127 3.82 -0.23 8.69
C HIS A 127 4.25 0.75 7.57
N GLY A 128 5.14 0.28 6.68
CA GLY A 128 5.72 1.09 5.61
C GLY A 128 6.93 1.92 6.03
N VAL A 129 7.56 2.58 5.07
CA VAL A 129 8.85 3.29 5.27
C VAL A 129 8.78 4.79 4.97
N ASN A 130 7.59 5.31 4.66
CA ASN A 130 7.39 6.76 4.59
C ASN A 130 7.55 7.38 5.98
N SER A 131 7.93 8.66 6.02
CA SER A 131 8.18 9.42 7.25
C SER A 131 9.12 8.69 8.21
N TRP A 132 10.23 8.21 7.64
CA TRP A 132 11.30 7.48 8.34
C TRP A 132 10.89 6.17 9.01
N GLY A 133 9.70 5.64 8.70
CA GLY A 133 9.22 4.35 9.20
C GLY A 133 8.95 4.36 10.70
N PHE A 134 8.33 5.42 11.23
CA PHE A 134 8.19 5.70 12.66
C PHE A 134 7.81 4.53 13.56
N ILE A 135 6.96 3.62 13.09
CA ILE A 135 6.50 2.45 13.85
C ILE A 135 6.87 1.12 13.18
N THR A 136 7.57 1.16 12.05
CA THR A 136 8.07 -0.05 11.37
C THR A 136 9.32 -0.52 12.08
N ASP A 137 9.30 -1.77 12.55
CA ASP A 137 10.46 -2.33 13.21
C ASP A 137 11.62 -2.53 12.21
N ARG A 138 12.85 -2.49 12.72
CA ARG A 138 14.06 -2.62 11.92
C ARG A 138 14.51 -4.08 11.88
N PHE A 139 13.82 -4.88 11.07
CA PHE A 139 14.03 -6.32 10.92
C PHE A 139 14.03 -6.73 9.45
N ALA A 140 14.64 -7.88 9.13
CA ALA A 140 14.69 -8.42 7.76
C ALA A 140 15.11 -7.34 6.72
N ALA A 141 14.36 -7.19 5.63
CA ALA A 141 14.67 -6.24 4.57
C ALA A 141 14.67 -4.77 5.03
N THR A 142 13.96 -4.41 6.10
CA THR A 142 13.91 -3.03 6.59
C THR A 142 15.12 -2.64 7.42
N ALA A 143 15.83 -3.60 8.02
CA ALA A 143 17.00 -3.35 8.87
C ALA A 143 18.10 -2.59 8.10
N GLU A 144 18.48 -3.09 6.91
CA GLU A 144 19.47 -2.43 6.07
C GLU A 144 18.90 -1.16 5.40
N ARG A 145 17.66 -1.20 4.92
CA ARG A 145 17.02 -0.05 4.24
C ARG A 145 16.90 1.17 5.13
N MET A 146 16.63 0.97 6.41
CA MET A 146 16.43 2.03 7.39
C MET A 146 17.65 2.24 8.28
N LYS A 147 18.79 1.59 8.04
CA LYS A 147 19.98 1.61 8.91
C LYS A 147 20.39 3.02 9.36
N PHE A 148 20.31 3.99 8.45
CA PHE A 148 20.73 5.37 8.68
C PHE A 148 19.57 6.34 8.94
N PHE A 149 18.34 5.84 9.06
CA PHE A 149 17.18 6.70 9.35
C PHE A 149 17.18 7.12 10.83
N PRO A 150 16.71 8.34 11.17
CA PRO A 150 16.53 8.78 12.55
C PRO A 150 15.68 7.81 13.38
N LYS A 151 15.88 7.81 14.70
CA LYS A 151 15.07 7.05 15.67
C LYS A 151 14.37 8.03 16.62
N ASN A 152 13.21 7.64 17.14
CA ASN A 152 12.49 8.34 18.20
C ASN A 152 12.55 7.50 19.50
N ASN A 153 11.89 7.98 20.56
CA ASN A 153 11.75 7.29 21.85
C ASN A 153 10.54 6.33 21.90
N TRP A 154 9.87 6.08 20.77
CA TRP A 154 8.72 5.19 20.70
C TRP A 154 9.15 3.73 20.85
N ARG A 155 8.30 2.92 21.48
CA ARG A 155 8.64 1.54 21.89
C ARG A 155 7.90 0.52 21.03
N ASN A 156 8.62 -0.55 20.66
CA ASN A 156 8.05 -1.76 20.09
C ASN A 156 7.98 -2.84 21.17
N LEU A 157 6.76 -3.31 21.46
CA LEU A 157 6.49 -4.38 22.42
C LEU A 157 6.69 -5.75 21.77
N ASP A 158 7.13 -6.75 22.53
CA ASP A 158 7.06 -8.13 22.04
C ASP A 158 5.60 -8.61 22.01
N ILE A 159 5.31 -9.62 21.18
CA ILE A 159 3.99 -10.26 21.17
C ILE A 159 3.87 -11.27 22.33
N ASP A 160 5.02 -11.76 22.81
CA ASP A 160 5.11 -12.69 23.94
C ASP A 160 5.26 -11.99 25.31
N ASP A 161 5.31 -10.65 25.34
CA ASP A 161 5.34 -9.81 26.56
C ASP A 161 3.93 -9.71 27.19
#